data_AF-A0A1G1VPX3-F1
#
_entry.id   AF-A0A1G1VPX3-F1
#
_cell.length_a   1.000
_cell.length_b   1.000
_cell.length_c   1.000
_cell.angle_alpha   90.00
_cell.angle_beta   90.00
_cell.angle_gamma   90.00
#
_symmetry.space_group_name_H-M   'P 1'
#
loop_
_entity.id
_entity.type
_entity.pdbx_description
1 polymer ?
#
loop_
_entity_poly.entity_id
_entity_poly.type
_entity_poly.pdbx_seq_one_letter_code
_entity_poly.pdbx_strand_id
1 'polypeptide(L)'
;MSHTPTSFDIAADLIRCIHASYSDKGFKDENVAAFLTHAQRDLRRVKKSIPAHTRTIIETRLKKSTNTRLSPYKRREDMLTAAVLLAS
;
A
#
# COMPACT_ATOMS: atom_id res chain seq x y z
N MET A 1 -14.73 5.12 19.66
CA MET A 1 -13.88 3.92 19.81
C MET A 1 -12.65 4.11 18.93
N SER A 2 -11.43 4.02 19.47
CA SER A 2 -10.21 4.07 18.66
C SER A 2 -10.01 2.71 18.00
N HIS A 3 -10.28 2.60 16.69
CA HIS A 3 -10.00 1.39 15.93
C HIS A 3 -8.48 1.20 15.80
N THR A 4 -7.94 0.10 16.32
CA THR A 4 -6.55 -0.30 16.05
C THR A 4 -6.50 -0.89 14.65
N PRO A 5 -5.76 -0.30 13.70
CA PRO A 5 -5.70 -0.83 12.34
C PRO A 5 -5.10 -2.23 12.32
N THR A 6 -5.58 -3.07 11.41
CA THR A 6 -5.11 -4.42 11.15
C THR A 6 -4.31 -4.48 9.86
N SER A 7 -3.57 -5.57 9.62
CA SER A 7 -2.90 -5.79 8.34
C SER A 7 -3.89 -5.83 7.17
N PHE A 8 -5.12 -6.30 7.41
CA PHE A 8 -6.19 -6.34 6.41
C PHE A 8 -6.67 -4.94 6.02
N ASP A 9 -6.79 -4.00 6.96
CA ASP A 9 -7.16 -2.62 6.66
C ASP A 9 -6.14 -1.95 5.73
N ILE A 10 -4.86 -2.21 6.00
CA ILE A 10 -3.75 -1.69 5.18
C ILE A 10 -3.80 -2.32 3.79
N ALA A 11 -4.01 -3.64 3.69
CA ALA A 11 -4.15 -4.33 2.41
C ALA A 11 -5.32 -3.76 1.59
N ALA A 12 -6.46 -3.51 2.24
CA ALA A 12 -7.63 -2.91 1.61
C ALA A 12 -7.33 -1.50 1.08
N ASP A 13 -6.61 -0.65 1.83
CA ASP A 13 -6.20 0.68 1.36
C ASP A 13 -5.24 0.61 0.16
N LEU A 14 -4.30 -0.35 0.15
CA LEU A 14 -3.44 -0.56 -1.02
C LEU A 14 -4.22 -1.02 -2.26
N ILE A 15 -5.25 -1.85 -2.08
CA ILE A 15 -6.16 -2.24 -3.17
C ILE A 15 -6.97 -1.03 -3.65
N ARG A 16 -7.45 -0.16 -2.74
CA ARG A 16 -8.13 1.09 -3.10
C ARG A 16 -7.19 2.04 -3.87
N CYS A 17 -5.91 2.12 -3.53
CA CYS A 17 -4.91 2.84 -4.33
C CYS A 17 -4.84 2.31 -5.76
N ILE A 18 -4.83 0.98 -5.93
CA ILE A 18 -4.79 0.36 -7.26
C ILE A 18 -6.02 0.76 -8.05
N HIS A 19 -7.23 0.63 -7.48
CA HIS A 19 -8.47 1.01 -8.15
C HIS A 19 -8.51 2.51 -8.49
N ALA A 20 -8.18 3.39 -7.55
CA ALA A 20 -8.15 4.83 -7.79
C ALA A 20 -7.13 5.21 -8.88
N SER A 21 -6.02 4.47 -8.98
CA SER A 21 -5.00 4.72 -10.00
C SER A 21 -5.45 4.40 -11.44
N TYR A 22 -6.62 3.81 -11.65
CA TYR A 22 -7.21 3.61 -12.98
C TYR A 22 -8.04 4.81 -13.46
N SER A 23 -8.22 5.85 -12.65
CA SER A 23 -8.85 7.09 -13.11
C SER A 23 -8.01 7.80 -14.17
N ASP A 24 -8.60 8.79 -14.85
CA ASP A 24 -7.90 9.62 -15.84
C ASP A 24 -6.70 10.38 -15.25
N LYS A 25 -6.73 10.64 -13.93
CA LYS A 25 -5.61 11.26 -13.19
C LYS A 25 -4.52 10.26 -12.83
N GLY A 26 -4.79 8.96 -12.95
CA GLY A 26 -3.85 7.88 -12.65
C GLY A 26 -3.31 7.96 -11.22
N PHE A 27 -1.99 7.84 -11.06
CA PHE A 27 -1.33 7.98 -9.75
C PHE A 27 -1.30 9.42 -9.20
N LYS A 28 -1.80 10.42 -9.95
CA LYS A 28 -1.98 11.79 -9.45
C LYS A 28 -3.37 12.02 -8.85
N ASP A 29 -4.23 10.98 -8.83
CA ASP A 29 -5.53 11.04 -8.18
C ASP A 29 -5.38 11.28 -6.66
N GLU A 30 -6.18 12.18 -6.12
CA GLU A 30 -6.16 12.53 -4.70
C GLU A 30 -6.52 11.34 -3.80
N ASN A 31 -7.37 10.43 -4.30
CA ASN A 31 -7.74 9.22 -3.58
C ASN A 31 -6.54 8.27 -3.46
N VAL A 32 -5.69 8.18 -4.49
CA VAL A 32 -4.43 7.40 -4.41
C VAL A 32 -3.54 7.98 -3.30
N ALA A 33 -3.41 9.30 -3.23
CA ALA A 33 -2.60 9.95 -2.20
C ALA A 33 -3.18 9.74 -0.78
N ALA A 34 -4.51 9.84 -0.63
CA ALA A 34 -5.19 9.64 0.63
C ALA A 34 -5.05 8.20 1.14
N PHE A 35 -5.41 7.20 0.33
CA PHE A 35 -5.33 5.80 0.71
C PHE A 35 -3.88 5.36 0.97
N LEU A 36 -2.91 5.83 0.19
CA LEU A 36 -1.51 5.51 0.42
C LEU A 36 -1.01 6.10 1.74
N THR A 37 -1.44 7.31 2.09
CA THR A 37 -1.10 7.95 3.37
C THR A 37 -1.67 7.16 4.55
N HIS A 38 -2.91 6.69 4.44
CA HIS A 38 -3.53 5.84 5.45
C HIS A 38 -2.77 4.53 5.61
N ALA A 39 -2.53 3.79 4.52
CA ALA A 39 -1.79 2.54 4.53
C ALA A 39 -0.39 2.69 5.17
N GLN A 40 0.35 3.75 4.83
CA GLN A 40 1.68 4.00 5.40
C GLN A 40 1.66 4.41 6.87
N ARG A 41 0.65 5.17 7.30
CA ARG A 41 0.44 5.51 8.72
C ARG A 41 0.15 4.25 9.53
N ASP A 42 -0.73 3.41 9.03
CA ASP A 42 -1.24 2.26 9.76
C ASP A 42 -0.23 1.10 9.74
N LEU A 43 0.52 0.92 8.65
CA LEU A 43 1.68 0.02 8.62
C LEU A 43 2.71 0.37 9.70
N ARG A 44 2.99 1.66 9.93
CA ARG A 44 3.93 2.07 10.99
C ARG A 44 3.47 1.65 12.40
N ARG A 45 2.16 1.51 12.62
CA ARG A 45 1.57 1.09 13.90
C ARG A 45 1.64 -0.43 14.09
N VAL A 46 1.44 -1.20 13.03
CA VAL A 46 1.37 -2.68 13.10
C VAL A 46 2.65 -3.39 12.68
N LYS A 47 3.65 -2.71 12.11
CA LYS A 47 4.88 -3.36 11.57
C LYS A 47 5.70 -4.20 12.57
N LYS A 48 5.44 -4.08 13.88
CA LYS A 48 6.09 -4.91 14.90
C LYS A 48 5.45 -6.31 15.02
N SER A 49 4.20 -6.48 14.62
CA SER A 49 3.51 -7.78 14.61
C SER A 49 3.75 -8.57 13.33
N ILE A 50 4.37 -7.96 12.31
CA ILE A 50 4.71 -8.60 11.03
C ILE A 50 6.12 -9.21 11.11
N PRO A 51 6.34 -10.46 10.64
CA PRO A 51 7.66 -11.06 10.57
C PRO A 51 8.68 -10.16 9.84
N ALA A 52 9.90 -10.08 10.37
CA ALA A 52 10.91 -9.13 9.89
C ALA A 52 11.25 -9.28 8.40
N HIS A 53 11.29 -10.51 7.90
CA HIS A 53 11.50 -10.80 6.48
C HIS A 53 10.36 -10.26 5.61
N THR A 54 9.11 -10.60 5.95
CA THR A 54 7.90 -10.14 5.26
C THR A 54 7.80 -8.61 5.27
N ARG A 55 8.06 -7.98 6.42
CA ARG A 55 8.09 -6.52 6.56
C ARG A 55 9.06 -5.87 5.58
N THR A 56 10.27 -6.41 5.46
CA THR A 56 11.30 -5.88 4.54
C THR A 56 10.83 -5.93 3.08
N ILE A 57 10.15 -7.01 2.70
CA ILE A 57 9.57 -7.14 1.35
C ILE A 57 8.46 -6.11 1.14
N ILE A 58 7.52 -5.99 2.09
CA ILE A 58 6.42 -5.02 2.03
C ILE A 58 6.97 -3.59 1.87
N GLU A 59 7.92 -3.17 2.70
CA GLU A 59 8.51 -1.83 2.65
C GLU A 59 9.24 -1.58 1.31
N THR A 60 9.94 -2.60 0.79
CA THR A 60 10.61 -2.52 -0.52
C THR A 60 9.59 -2.34 -1.65
N ARG A 61 8.50 -3.09 -1.64
CA ARG A 61 7.44 -3.01 -2.65
C ARG A 61 6.71 -1.67 -2.58
N LEU A 62 6.37 -1.20 -1.39
CA LEU A 62 5.76 0.12 -1.21
C LEU A 62 6.68 1.24 -1.73
N LYS A 63 7.99 1.19 -1.45
CA LYS A 63 8.96 2.16 -1.99
C LYS A 63 9.01 2.15 -3.53
N LYS A 64 8.94 0.97 -4.17
CA LYS A 64 8.90 0.87 -5.63
C LYS A 64 7.57 1.41 -6.18
N SER A 65 6.44 1.15 -5.52
CA SER A 65 5.13 1.62 -5.96
C SER A 65 5.01 3.16 -6.02
N THR A 66 5.82 3.89 -5.25
CA THR A 66 5.85 5.36 -5.27
C THR A 66 6.88 5.92 -6.25
N ASN A 67 7.68 5.08 -6.92
CA ASN A 67 8.69 5.54 -7.87
C ASN A 67 8.04 6.00 -9.18
N THR A 68 8.08 7.31 -9.44
CA THR A 68 7.50 7.93 -10.64
C THR A 68 8.22 7.57 -11.94
N ARG A 69 9.42 6.98 -11.87
CA ARG A 69 10.15 6.46 -13.03
C ARG A 69 9.66 5.10 -13.49
N LEU A 70 8.89 4.38 -12.67
CA LEU A 70 8.30 3.09 -13.05
C LEU A 70 6.97 3.31 -13.77
N SER A 71 6.65 2.39 -14.69
CA SER A 71 5.36 2.41 -15.38
C SER A 71 4.21 2.25 -14.37
N PRO A 72 3.02 2.83 -14.65
CA PRO A 72 1.85 2.66 -13.78
C PRO A 72 1.53 1.20 -13.49
N TYR A 73 1.68 0.32 -14.48
CA TYR A 73 1.49 -1.12 -14.32
C TYR A 73 2.42 -1.71 -13.24
N LYS A 74 3.73 -1.44 -13.32
CA LYS A 74 4.70 -1.95 -12.33
C LYS A 74 4.42 -1.42 -10.93
N ARG A 75 4.01 -0.15 -10.83
CA ARG A 75 3.64 0.46 -9.55
C ARG A 75 2.43 -0.23 -8.92
N ARG A 76 1.41 -0.57 -9.71
CA ARG A 76 0.22 -1.33 -9.25
C ARG A 76 0.60 -2.75 -8.83
N GLU A 77 1.44 -3.46 -9.59
CA GLU A 77 1.93 -4.79 -9.22
C GLU A 77 2.67 -4.77 -7.86
N ASP A 78 3.52 -3.78 -7.62
CA ASP A 78 4.22 -3.63 -6.35
C ASP A 78 3.23 -3.36 -5.19
N MET A 79 2.19 -2.54 -5.39
CA MET A 79 1.13 -2.35 -4.39
C MET A 79 0.36 -3.64 -4.11
N LEU A 80 0.01 -4.39 -5.16
CA LEU A 80 -0.73 -5.64 -5.05
C LEU A 80 0.07 -6.69 -4.29
N THR A 81 1.36 -6.82 -4.61
CA THR A 81 2.27 -7.72 -3.91
C THR A 81 2.33 -7.40 -2.43
N ALA A 82 2.44 -6.11 -2.07
CA ALA A 82 2.43 -5.68 -0.68
C ALA A 82 1.10 -6.00 0.02
N ALA A 83 -0.03 -5.79 -0.66
CA ALA A 83 -1.36 -6.10 -0.14
C ALA A 83 -1.56 -7.59 0.14
N VAL A 84 -1.15 -8.46 -0.79
CA VAL A 84 -1.24 -9.92 -0.63
C VAL A 84 -0.42 -10.39 0.58
N LEU A 85 0.81 -9.88 0.75
CA LEU A 85 1.67 -10.23 1.90
C LEU A 85 1.13 -9.74 3.24
N LEU A 86 0.31 -8.68 3.25
CA LEU A 86 -0.36 -8.18 4.45
C LEU A 86 -1.63 -8.98 4.79
N ALA A 87 -2.25 -9.61 3.79
CA ALA A 87 -3.45 -10.43 3.96
C ALA A 87 -3.16 -11.93 4.20
N SER A 88 -1.88 -12.34 4.11
CA SER A 88 -1.40 -13.70 4.38
C SER A 88 -0.99 -13.86 5.84
#